data_AF-A0A1C5TR87-F1
#
_entry.id   AF-A0A1C5TR87-F1
#
_cell.length_a   1.000
_cell.length_b   1.000
_cell.length_c   1.000
_cell.angle_alpha   90.00
_cell.angle_beta   90.00
_cell.angle_gamma   90.00
#
_symmetry.space_group_name_H-M   'P 1'
#
loop_
_entity.id
_entity.type
_entity.pdbx_description
1 polymer ?
#
loop_
_entity_poly.entity_id
_entity_poly.type
_entity_poly.pdbx_seq_one_letter_code
_entity_poly.pdbx_strand_id
1 'polypeptide(L)'
;MIISLILEQLFVWYRLQKHIEYPGFVYLRFPLWGIYCYFHCKKSSGELAPVYKALFWFGSITSLFLLLAAFTASNTMLYESADYMAIGMLVSLCYAERETSESPVFWKTFVLLFVGLAVIHKGFLLYNIYGHDTIFVTRQKAEEGPMAGIYGRYSDGYEYNIRGRLLDEFIPRGSKVLIASHKSIMYLQEDYVICNYSTISTPTIDERLFQYWTLYPDKVPEYIV
;
A
#
# COMPACT_ATOMS: atom_id res chain seq x y z
N MET A 1 8.95 -22.18 -13.81
CA MET A 1 8.96 -20.84 -13.15
C MET A 1 7.64 -20.53 -12.44
N ILE A 2 6.50 -20.55 -13.13
CA ILE A 2 5.19 -20.20 -12.55
C ILE A 2 4.81 -21.06 -11.32
N ILE A 3 4.96 -22.38 -11.40
CA ILE A 3 4.67 -23.28 -10.27
C ILE A 3 5.58 -22.97 -9.06
N SER A 4 6.84 -22.63 -9.31
CA SER A 4 7.78 -22.22 -8.27
C SER A 4 7.39 -20.88 -7.64
N LEU A 5 6.87 -19.91 -8.42
CA LEU A 5 6.35 -18.64 -7.89
C LEU A 5 5.11 -18.86 -7.02
N ILE A 6 4.19 -19.74 -7.43
CA ILE A 6 2.99 -20.07 -6.65
C ILE A 6 3.36 -20.76 -5.35
N LEU A 7 4.24 -21.77 -5.39
CA LEU A 7 4.69 -22.49 -4.19
C LEU A 7 5.44 -21.60 -3.21
N GLU A 8 6.26 -20.68 -3.71
CA GLU A 8 6.99 -19.73 -2.88
C GLU A 8 6.06 -18.67 -2.27
N GLN A 9 5.06 -18.20 -3.02
CA GLN A 9 4.05 -17.30 -2.49
C GLN A 9 3.21 -17.98 -1.38
N LEU A 10 2.82 -19.25 -1.59
CA LEU A 10 2.14 -20.06 -0.58
C LEU A 10 3.02 -20.29 0.66
N PHE A 11 4.33 -20.50 0.48
CA PHE A 11 5.27 -20.65 1.59
C PHE A 11 5.45 -19.35 2.38
N VAL A 12 5.55 -18.20 1.70
CA VAL A 12 5.63 -16.88 2.32
C VAL A 12 4.36 -16.61 3.13
N TRP A 13 3.18 -16.85 2.56
CA TRP A 13 1.90 -16.73 3.28
C TRP A 13 1.82 -17.66 4.50
N TYR A 14 2.31 -18.90 4.38
CA TYR A 14 2.31 -19.86 5.48
C TYR A 14 3.27 -19.50 6.61
N ARG A 15 4.46 -18.97 6.30
CA ARG A 15 5.51 -18.64 7.29
C ARG A 15 5.36 -17.25 7.91
N LEU A 16 4.95 -16.25 7.12
CA LEU A 16 5.00 -14.83 7.51
C LEU A 16 3.61 -14.29 7.92
N GLN A 17 2.81 -15.15 8.57
CA GLN A 17 1.41 -15.04 8.99
C GLN A 17 0.88 -13.69 9.53
N LYS A 18 1.71 -12.67 9.76
CA LYS A 18 1.29 -11.43 10.43
C LYS A 18 1.26 -10.15 9.59
N HIS A 19 2.02 -10.03 8.50
CA HIS A 19 2.09 -8.73 7.78
C HIS A 19 2.25 -8.82 6.25
N ILE A 20 2.18 -10.01 5.66
CA ILE A 20 2.58 -10.20 4.27
C ILE A 20 1.40 -10.66 3.43
N GLU A 21 0.59 -9.71 3.00
CA GLU A 21 -0.56 -9.97 2.15
C GLU A 21 -0.19 -10.00 0.65
N TYR A 22 0.95 -9.41 0.26
CA TYR A 22 1.21 -9.10 -1.15
C TYR A 22 2.13 -10.10 -1.89
N PRO A 23 2.07 -10.19 -3.23
CA PRO A 23 3.04 -10.95 -4.02
C PRO A 23 4.27 -10.12 -4.43
N GLY A 24 4.92 -9.44 -3.47
CA GLY A 24 6.09 -8.58 -3.75
C GLY A 24 7.21 -9.28 -4.54
N PHE A 25 7.44 -10.57 -4.28
CA PHE A 25 8.45 -11.37 -5.00
C PHE A 25 8.13 -11.57 -6.48
N VAL A 26 6.85 -11.59 -6.85
CA VAL A 26 6.42 -11.74 -8.24
C VAL A 26 6.80 -10.50 -9.04
N TYR A 27 6.59 -9.31 -8.46
CA TYR A 27 6.94 -8.04 -9.07
C TYR A 27 8.45 -7.84 -9.26
N LEU A 28 9.29 -8.48 -8.43
CA LEU A 28 10.75 -8.48 -8.59
C LEU A 28 11.24 -9.51 -9.62
N ARG A 29 10.67 -10.72 -9.62
CA ARG A 29 11.18 -11.83 -10.44
C ARG A 29 10.82 -11.75 -11.91
N PHE A 30 9.63 -11.24 -12.25
CA PHE A 30 9.24 -11.11 -13.66
C PHE A 30 10.12 -10.13 -14.45
N PRO A 31 10.50 -8.96 -13.92
CA PRO A 31 11.52 -8.09 -14.52
C PRO A 31 12.86 -8.81 -14.74
N LEU A 32 13.37 -9.52 -13.72
CA LEU A 32 14.63 -10.25 -13.82
C LEU A 32 14.56 -11.38 -14.85
N TRP A 33 13.43 -12.08 -14.94
CA TRP A 33 13.21 -13.09 -15.97
C TRP A 33 13.08 -12.48 -17.36
N GLY A 34 12.41 -11.33 -17.50
CA GLY A 34 12.36 -10.58 -18.77
C GLY A 34 13.75 -10.18 -19.26
N ILE A 35 14.61 -9.72 -18.35
CA ILE A 35 16.03 -9.42 -18.64
C ILE A 35 16.79 -10.70 -19.04
N TYR A 36 16.57 -11.81 -18.33
CA TYR A 36 17.17 -13.09 -18.69
C TYR A 36 16.75 -13.55 -20.10
N CYS A 37 15.45 -13.49 -20.42
CA CYS A 37 14.94 -13.79 -21.75
C CYS A 37 15.52 -12.86 -22.81
N TYR A 38 15.70 -11.57 -22.52
CA TYR A 38 16.33 -10.62 -23.45
C TYR A 38 17.77 -11.02 -23.83
N PHE A 39 18.56 -11.52 -22.88
CA PHE A 39 19.95 -11.91 -23.13
C PHE A 39 20.12 -13.35 -23.65
N HIS A 40 19.24 -14.29 -23.27
CA HIS A 40 19.43 -15.72 -23.52
C HIS A 40 18.46 -16.35 -24.52
N CYS A 41 17.29 -15.77 -24.80
CA CYS A 41 16.44 -16.28 -25.87
C CYS A 41 17.08 -15.93 -27.22
N LYS A 42 17.38 -16.95 -28.04
CA LYS A 42 17.79 -16.77 -29.44
C LYS A 42 16.71 -15.91 -30.11
N LYS A 43 17.10 -14.74 -30.65
CA LYS A 43 16.23 -13.87 -31.46
C LYS A 43 15.43 -14.75 -32.41
N SER A 44 14.14 -14.91 -32.14
CA SER A 44 13.22 -15.52 -33.09
C SER A 44 13.36 -14.76 -34.41
N SER A 45 13.39 -15.49 -35.52
CA SER A 45 13.78 -15.00 -36.86
C SER A 45 12.86 -13.93 -37.47
N GLY A 46 11.85 -13.46 -36.74
CA GLY A 46 11.06 -12.28 -37.09
C GLY A 46 11.65 -11.04 -36.43
N GLU A 47 11.92 -9.98 -37.20
CA GLU A 47 12.30 -8.68 -36.65
C GLU A 47 11.32 -8.28 -35.54
N LEU A 48 11.77 -8.37 -34.29
CA LEU A 48 11.02 -7.83 -33.16
C LEU A 48 10.87 -6.33 -33.42
N ALA A 49 9.63 -5.87 -33.60
CA ALA A 49 9.37 -4.47 -33.92
C ALA A 49 10.09 -3.60 -32.89
N PRO A 50 10.90 -2.60 -33.32
CA PRO A 50 11.75 -1.80 -32.44
C PRO A 50 10.99 -1.19 -31.25
N VAL A 51 9.69 -1.00 -31.43
CA VAL A 51 8.70 -0.58 -30.43
C VAL A 51 8.70 -1.47 -29.18
N TYR A 52 8.72 -2.79 -29.28
CA TYR A 52 8.67 -3.69 -28.11
C TYR A 52 9.97 -3.67 -27.30
N LYS A 53 11.12 -3.51 -27.96
CA LYS A 53 12.40 -3.35 -27.26
C LYS A 53 12.46 -2.02 -26.53
N ALA A 54 12.00 -0.94 -27.18
CA ALA A 54 11.92 0.37 -26.56
C ALA A 54 10.98 0.37 -25.35
N LEU A 55 9.80 -0.24 -25.48
CA LEU A 55 8.84 -0.41 -24.38
C LEU A 55 9.41 -1.23 -23.22
N PHE A 56 10.11 -2.33 -23.51
CA PHE A 56 10.74 -3.17 -22.48
C PHE A 56 11.79 -2.40 -21.69
N TRP A 57 12.72 -1.72 -22.36
CA TRP A 57 13.75 -0.93 -21.70
C TRP A 57 13.19 0.26 -20.93
N PHE A 58 12.26 1.00 -21.55
CA PHE A 58 11.60 2.12 -20.89
C PHE A 58 10.87 1.64 -19.61
N GLY A 59 9.99 0.65 -19.72
CA GLY A 59 9.24 0.15 -18.57
C GLY A 59 10.11 -0.47 -17.49
N SER A 60 11.20 -1.17 -17.86
CA SER A 60 12.14 -1.75 -16.88
C SER A 60 12.94 -0.69 -16.13
N ILE A 61 13.42 0.34 -16.83
CA ILE A 61 14.15 1.46 -16.23
C ILE A 61 13.21 2.27 -15.34
N THR A 62 12.02 2.62 -15.83
CA THR A 62 11.00 3.34 -15.04
C THR A 62 10.63 2.55 -13.79
N SER A 63 10.42 1.25 -13.91
CA SER A 63 10.14 0.34 -12.79
C SER A 63 11.25 0.33 -11.74
N LEU A 64 12.52 0.37 -12.16
CA LEU A 64 13.65 0.42 -11.24
C LEU A 64 13.70 1.76 -10.49
N PHE A 65 13.50 2.87 -11.21
CA PHE A 65 13.44 4.19 -10.57
C PHE A 65 12.25 4.33 -9.63
N LEU A 66 11.10 3.74 -9.95
CA LEU A 66 9.94 3.71 -9.06
C LEU A 66 10.21 2.90 -7.79
N LEU A 67 10.87 1.74 -7.90
CA LEU A 67 11.32 0.96 -6.74
C LEU A 67 12.29 1.77 -5.87
N LEU A 68 13.30 2.40 -6.48
CA LEU A 68 14.28 3.21 -5.77
C LEU A 68 13.62 4.41 -5.08
N ALA A 69 12.73 5.12 -5.78
CA ALA A 69 11.99 6.22 -5.22
C ALA A 69 11.12 5.75 -4.04
N ALA A 70 10.37 4.66 -4.17
CA ALA A 70 9.59 4.10 -3.08
C ALA A 70 10.49 3.72 -1.89
N PHE A 71 11.57 3.00 -2.11
CA PHE A 71 12.45 2.54 -1.04
C PHE A 71 13.23 3.67 -0.34
N THR A 72 13.60 4.72 -1.07
CA THR A 72 14.41 5.84 -0.52
C THR A 72 13.57 6.98 0.02
N ALA A 73 12.43 7.27 -0.60
CA ALA A 73 11.56 8.38 -0.20
C ALA A 73 10.47 7.96 0.79
N SER A 74 10.16 6.67 0.89
CA SER A 74 9.20 6.15 1.88
C SER A 74 9.90 5.35 2.97
N ASN A 75 9.25 5.23 4.13
CA ASN A 75 9.72 4.40 5.24
C ASN A 75 9.26 2.93 5.10
N THR A 76 9.01 2.46 3.87
CA THR A 76 8.53 1.09 3.62
C THR A 76 9.69 0.13 3.41
N MET A 77 9.49 -1.14 3.77
CA MET A 77 10.52 -2.15 3.53
C MET A 77 10.67 -2.42 2.02
N LEU A 78 11.85 -2.85 1.58
CA LEU A 78 12.13 -3.16 0.17
C LEU A 78 11.08 -4.10 -0.45
N TYR A 79 10.59 -5.03 0.35
CA TYR A 79 9.55 -5.98 -0.05
C TYR A 79 8.19 -5.31 -0.33
N GLU A 80 7.78 -4.36 0.52
CA GLU A 80 6.54 -3.59 0.32
C GLU A 80 6.68 -2.62 -0.86
N SER A 81 7.89 -2.12 -1.08
CA SER A 81 8.23 -1.29 -2.24
C SER A 81 8.25 -2.08 -3.57
N ALA A 82 8.25 -3.41 -3.55
CA ALA A 82 8.33 -4.22 -4.77
C ALA A 82 7.11 -4.05 -5.68
N ASP A 83 5.94 -3.67 -5.14
CA ASP A 83 4.72 -3.41 -5.92
C ASP A 83 4.88 -2.29 -6.95
N TYR A 84 5.76 -1.34 -6.67
CA TYR A 84 6.10 -0.26 -7.60
C TYR A 84 6.79 -0.78 -8.88
N MET A 85 7.20 -2.06 -8.90
CA MET A 85 7.72 -2.72 -10.09
C MET A 85 6.65 -3.32 -11.02
N ALA A 86 5.35 -3.09 -10.75
CA ALA A 86 4.26 -3.61 -11.58
C ALA A 86 4.42 -3.28 -13.08
N ILE A 87 4.89 -2.07 -13.40
CA ILE A 87 5.15 -1.66 -14.80
C ILE A 87 6.26 -2.52 -15.43
N GLY A 88 7.34 -2.78 -14.69
CA GLY A 88 8.46 -3.64 -15.14
C GLY A 88 8.03 -5.08 -15.36
N MET A 89 7.14 -5.59 -14.50
CA MET A 89 6.51 -6.90 -14.66
C MET A 89 5.69 -6.93 -15.95
N LEU A 90 4.81 -5.96 -16.17
CA LEU A 90 3.95 -5.92 -17.38
C LEU A 90 4.76 -5.88 -18.68
N VAL A 91 5.77 -5.02 -18.78
CA VAL A 91 6.57 -4.95 -20.02
C VAL A 91 7.42 -6.21 -20.23
N SER A 92 7.88 -6.85 -19.16
CA SER A 92 8.56 -8.15 -19.23
C SER A 92 7.63 -9.26 -19.71
N LEU A 93 6.37 -9.24 -19.26
CA LEU A 93 5.35 -10.18 -19.72
C LEU A 93 5.02 -9.97 -21.21
N CYS A 94 4.86 -8.72 -21.65
CA CYS A 94 4.61 -8.39 -23.06
C CYS A 94 5.79 -8.78 -23.96
N TYR A 95 7.02 -8.59 -23.48
CA TYR A 95 8.22 -9.04 -24.19
C TYR A 95 8.28 -10.57 -24.31
N ALA A 96 8.02 -11.27 -23.20
CA ALA A 96 8.02 -12.72 -23.17
C ALA A 96 6.97 -13.34 -24.09
N GLU A 97 5.72 -12.83 -24.10
CA GLU A 97 4.65 -13.30 -25.00
C GLU A 97 5.07 -13.31 -26.46
N ARG A 98 5.88 -12.33 -26.87
CA ARG A 98 6.30 -12.17 -28.26
C ARG A 98 7.47 -13.09 -28.62
N GLU A 99 8.38 -13.35 -27.70
CA GLU A 99 9.55 -14.21 -27.92
C GLU A 99 9.21 -15.71 -27.75
N THR A 100 8.30 -16.06 -26.84
CA THR A 100 7.84 -17.46 -26.70
C THR A 100 6.83 -17.77 -27.80
N SER A 101 7.28 -18.48 -28.83
CA SER A 101 6.42 -19.07 -29.88
C SER A 101 5.56 -20.24 -29.39
N GLU A 102 5.60 -20.57 -28.10
CA GLU A 102 4.78 -21.62 -27.48
C GLU A 102 3.37 -21.11 -27.16
N SER A 103 2.39 -22.02 -27.17
CA SER A 103 0.97 -21.73 -27.40
C SER A 103 0.47 -20.40 -26.79
N PRO A 104 -0.08 -19.47 -27.60
CA PRO A 104 -0.58 -18.18 -27.10
C PRO A 104 -1.72 -18.35 -26.08
N VAL A 105 -2.34 -19.53 -26.05
CA VAL A 105 -3.42 -19.89 -25.13
C VAL A 105 -2.91 -20.04 -23.70
N PHE A 106 -1.76 -20.69 -23.48
CA PHE A 106 -1.22 -20.89 -22.13
C PHE A 106 -0.87 -19.56 -21.46
N TRP A 107 -0.22 -18.67 -22.21
CA TRP A 107 0.19 -17.36 -21.70
C TRP A 107 -0.99 -16.45 -21.37
N LYS A 108 -1.99 -16.37 -22.28
CA LYS A 108 -3.23 -15.63 -22.03
C LYS A 108 -3.97 -16.16 -20.80
N THR A 109 -4.01 -17.49 -20.63
CA THR A 109 -4.61 -18.14 -19.45
C THR A 109 -3.86 -17.76 -18.17
N PHE A 110 -2.53 -17.74 -18.20
CA PHE A 110 -1.73 -17.35 -17.05
C PHE A 110 -1.94 -15.89 -16.65
N VAL A 111 -1.91 -14.96 -17.61
CA VAL A 111 -2.16 -13.53 -17.35
C VAL A 111 -3.57 -13.33 -16.78
N LEU A 112 -4.58 -14.00 -17.35
CA LEU A 112 -5.97 -13.90 -16.89
C LEU A 112 -6.15 -14.46 -15.47
N LEU A 113 -5.49 -15.59 -15.17
CA LEU A 113 -5.44 -16.15 -13.81
C LEU A 113 -4.72 -15.22 -12.83
N PHE A 114 -3.60 -14.61 -13.22
CA PHE A 114 -2.85 -13.70 -12.36
C PHE A 114 -3.63 -12.42 -12.04
N VAL A 115 -4.24 -11.80 -13.07
CA VAL A 115 -5.12 -10.64 -12.90
C VAL A 115 -6.34 -11.00 -12.06
N GLY A 116 -6.98 -12.14 -12.33
CA GLY A 116 -8.10 -12.62 -11.53
C GLY A 116 -7.72 -12.83 -10.06
N LEU A 117 -6.55 -13.41 -9.80
CA LEU A 117 -6.05 -13.62 -8.44
C LEU A 117 -5.71 -12.30 -7.74
N ALA A 118 -5.13 -11.32 -8.46
CA ALA A 118 -4.89 -9.98 -7.93
C ALA A 118 -6.19 -9.25 -7.58
N VAL A 119 -7.23 -9.35 -8.42
CA VAL A 119 -8.55 -8.76 -8.18
C VAL A 119 -9.25 -9.44 -7.00
N ILE A 120 -9.28 -10.77 -6.96
CA ILE A 120 -9.89 -11.54 -5.86
C ILE A 120 -9.16 -11.23 -4.55
N HIS A 121 -7.82 -11.20 -4.57
CA HIS A 121 -7.04 -10.86 -3.40
C HIS A 121 -7.33 -9.43 -2.93
N LYS A 122 -7.35 -8.44 -3.82
CA LYS A 122 -7.74 -7.07 -3.47
C LYS A 122 -9.15 -6.99 -2.90
N GLY A 123 -10.09 -7.74 -3.48
CA GLY A 123 -11.45 -7.85 -2.97
C GLY A 123 -11.50 -8.47 -1.56
N PHE A 124 -10.75 -9.54 -1.32
CA PHE A 124 -10.65 -10.21 -0.03
C PHE A 124 -9.95 -9.33 1.03
N LEU A 125 -8.93 -8.58 0.63
CA LEU A 125 -8.21 -7.65 1.48
C LEU A 125 -9.10 -6.47 1.87
N LEU A 126 -9.85 -5.89 0.90
CA LEU A 126 -10.89 -4.92 1.21
C LEU A 126 -11.96 -5.48 2.15
N TYR A 127 -12.38 -6.72 1.92
CA TYR A 127 -13.37 -7.42 2.73
C TYR A 127 -12.90 -7.67 4.18
N ASN A 128 -11.60 -7.95 4.38
CA ASN A 128 -11.02 -8.12 5.72
C ASN A 128 -10.70 -6.79 6.41
N ILE A 129 -10.14 -5.81 5.70
CA ILE A 129 -9.76 -4.51 6.27
C ILE A 129 -11.00 -3.67 6.61
N TYR A 130 -11.96 -3.61 5.69
CA TYR A 130 -13.18 -2.83 5.88
C TYR A 130 -14.35 -3.68 6.42
N GLY A 131 -14.12 -4.95 6.74
CA GLY A 131 -15.09 -5.85 7.40
C GLY A 131 -16.39 -6.11 6.62
N HIS A 132 -17.31 -6.82 7.27
CA HIS A 132 -18.58 -7.30 6.71
C HIS A 132 -19.70 -6.25 6.70
N ASP A 133 -19.41 -5.02 6.28
CA ASP A 133 -20.39 -3.95 6.35
C ASP A 133 -21.49 -4.09 5.28
N THR A 134 -22.59 -4.69 5.69
CA THR A 134 -23.84 -4.70 4.93
C THR A 134 -24.75 -3.54 5.36
N ILE A 135 -25.79 -3.28 4.58
CA ILE A 135 -26.83 -2.30 4.92
C ILE A 135 -27.63 -2.68 6.17
N PHE A 136 -27.51 -3.93 6.64
CA PHE A 136 -28.23 -4.47 7.79
C PHE A 136 -27.46 -4.34 9.11
N VAL A 137 -26.21 -3.87 9.08
CA VAL A 137 -25.41 -3.67 10.30
C VAL A 137 -25.92 -2.43 11.02
N THR A 138 -26.09 -2.53 12.35
CA THR A 138 -26.46 -1.39 13.21
C THR A 138 -25.50 -0.23 12.97
N ARG A 139 -26.06 0.94 12.66
CA ARG A 139 -25.28 2.15 12.38
C ARG A 139 -25.36 3.11 13.55
N GLN A 140 -24.26 3.81 13.81
CA GLN A 140 -24.22 4.93 14.74
C GLN A 140 -23.90 6.19 13.95
N LYS A 141 -24.64 7.26 14.24
CA LYS A 141 -24.41 8.58 13.68
C LYS A 141 -23.27 9.25 14.43
N ALA A 142 -22.30 9.80 13.71
CA ALA A 142 -21.35 10.74 14.30
C ALA A 142 -22.11 12.02 14.68
N GLU A 143 -22.06 12.37 15.96
CA GLU A 143 -22.85 13.47 16.54
C GLU A 143 -22.22 14.83 16.23
N GLU A 144 -20.90 14.94 16.39
CA GLU A 144 -20.15 16.21 16.33
C GLU A 144 -18.85 16.09 15.52
N GLY A 145 -18.13 17.20 15.36
CA GLY A 145 -16.89 17.28 14.58
C GLY A 145 -17.08 17.17 13.05
N PRO A 146 -16.00 16.94 12.28
CA PRO A 146 -16.01 16.99 10.82
C PRO A 146 -16.82 15.85 10.19
N MET A 147 -17.08 14.78 10.92
CA MET A 147 -17.90 13.66 10.47
C MET A 147 -19.37 13.77 10.91
N ALA A 148 -19.78 14.89 11.53
CA ALA A 148 -21.14 15.08 12.01
C ALA A 148 -22.18 14.77 10.92
N GLY A 149 -23.12 13.88 11.21
CA GLY A 149 -24.14 13.44 10.25
C GLY A 149 -23.80 12.18 9.45
N ILE A 150 -22.55 11.70 9.49
CA ILE A 150 -22.15 10.47 8.80
C ILE A 150 -22.57 9.25 9.65
N TYR A 151 -23.19 8.27 9.01
CA TYR A 151 -23.57 7.00 9.63
C TYR A 151 -22.49 5.95 9.38
N GLY A 152 -21.76 5.60 10.44
CA GLY A 152 -20.76 4.52 10.44
C GLY A 152 -21.32 3.24 11.05
N ARG A 153 -20.50 2.18 11.11
CA ARG A 153 -20.78 1.04 11.99
C ARG A 153 -21.05 1.53 13.41
N TYR A 154 -21.87 0.78 14.14
CA TYR A 154 -22.13 1.08 15.54
C TYR A 154 -20.83 1.25 16.35
N SER A 155 -19.89 0.30 16.25
CA SER A 155 -18.62 0.36 16.99
C SER A 155 -17.81 1.61 16.66
N ASP A 156 -17.65 1.91 15.37
CA ASP A 156 -16.80 3.00 14.89
C ASP A 156 -17.41 4.36 15.24
N GLY A 157 -18.73 4.52 15.06
CA GLY A 157 -19.44 5.74 15.42
C GLY A 157 -19.55 5.95 16.94
N TYR A 158 -19.71 4.86 17.70
CA TYR A 158 -19.74 4.92 19.17
C TYR A 158 -18.36 5.31 19.74
N GLU A 159 -17.28 4.70 19.23
CA GLU A 159 -15.89 5.06 19.57
C GLU A 159 -15.61 6.52 19.21
N TYR A 160 -16.03 6.97 18.03
CA TYR A 160 -15.90 8.36 17.59
C TYR A 160 -16.61 9.34 18.54
N ASN A 161 -17.89 9.09 18.89
CA ASN A 161 -18.68 9.97 19.75
C ASN A 161 -18.17 10.00 21.19
N ILE A 162 -17.81 8.84 21.77
CA ILE A 162 -17.24 8.81 23.12
C ILE A 162 -15.90 9.53 23.17
N ARG A 163 -15.05 9.29 22.16
CA ARG A 163 -13.75 9.93 22.09
C ARG A 163 -13.87 11.45 22.00
N GLY A 164 -14.76 11.96 21.13
CA GLY A 164 -15.01 13.40 21.03
C GLY A 164 -15.44 13.99 22.37
N ARG A 165 -16.40 13.35 23.05
CA ARG A 165 -16.85 13.79 24.39
C ARG A 165 -15.75 13.77 25.44
N LEU A 166 -14.94 12.72 25.50
CA LEU A 166 -13.83 12.63 26.46
C LEU A 166 -12.75 13.68 26.17
N LEU A 167 -12.46 13.92 24.89
CA LEU A 167 -11.49 14.95 24.50
C LEU A 167 -11.99 16.35 24.90
N ASP A 168 -13.25 16.69 24.62
CA ASP A 168 -13.86 17.97 25.01
C ASP A 168 -14.00 18.15 26.53
N GLU A 169 -14.23 17.06 27.28
CA GLU A 169 -14.34 17.09 28.74
C GLU A 169 -12.99 17.33 29.44
N PHE A 170 -11.92 16.68 28.97
CA PHE A 170 -10.62 16.69 29.66
C PHE A 170 -9.59 17.64 29.06
N ILE A 171 -9.73 18.05 27.80
CA ILE A 171 -8.73 18.83 27.08
C ILE A 171 -9.38 20.10 26.51
N PRO A 172 -8.97 21.29 26.99
CA PRO A 172 -9.48 22.55 26.48
C PRO A 172 -9.27 22.70 24.97
N ARG A 173 -10.26 23.27 24.28
CA ARG A 173 -10.14 23.64 22.87
C ARG A 173 -9.01 24.66 22.67
N GLY A 174 -8.30 24.55 21.57
CA GLY A 174 -7.12 25.34 21.24
C GLY A 174 -5.83 24.89 21.94
N SER A 175 -5.88 23.88 22.82
CA SER A 175 -4.69 23.35 23.47
C SER A 175 -3.75 22.65 22.49
N LYS A 176 -2.46 22.62 22.88
CA LYS A 176 -1.39 21.95 22.15
C LYS A 176 -1.36 20.47 22.53
N VAL A 177 -1.79 19.61 21.61
CA VAL A 177 -1.97 18.17 21.90
C VAL A 177 -1.05 17.33 21.03
N LEU A 178 -0.42 16.33 21.65
CA LEU A 178 0.19 15.21 20.96
C LEU A 178 -0.66 13.96 21.16
N ILE A 179 -1.33 13.51 20.11
CA ILE A 179 -2.07 12.24 20.08
C ILE A 179 -1.11 11.13 19.62
N ALA A 180 -0.77 10.23 20.55
CA ALA A 180 0.07 9.05 20.36
C ALA A 180 -0.80 7.82 20.02
N SER A 181 -1.50 7.89 18.89
CA SER A 181 -2.42 6.86 18.43
C SER A 181 -2.07 6.35 17.04
N HIS A 182 -2.52 5.14 16.72
CA HIS A 182 -2.51 4.58 15.37
C HIS A 182 -3.56 5.23 14.44
N LYS A 183 -4.37 6.17 14.96
CA LYS A 183 -5.36 6.96 14.22
C LYS A 183 -5.16 8.45 14.51
N SER A 184 -4.30 9.14 13.74
CA SER A 184 -4.10 10.59 13.91
C SER A 184 -5.26 11.45 13.40
N ILE A 185 -6.26 10.84 12.74
CA ILE A 185 -7.51 11.54 12.36
C ILE A 185 -8.25 12.15 13.56
N MET A 186 -7.92 11.72 14.78
CA MET A 186 -8.41 12.28 16.04
C MET A 186 -8.13 13.79 16.17
N TYR A 187 -7.04 14.30 15.58
CA TYR A 187 -6.76 15.74 15.57
C TYR A 187 -7.84 16.57 14.87
N LEU A 188 -8.62 15.95 13.98
CA LEU A 188 -9.66 16.65 13.25
C LEU A 188 -10.98 16.68 14.00
N GLN A 189 -11.15 15.90 15.07
CA GLN A 189 -12.44 15.81 15.76
C GLN A 189 -12.78 17.09 16.50
N GLU A 190 -11.78 17.74 17.08
CA GLU A 190 -11.91 18.98 17.85
C GLU A 190 -10.85 20.00 17.42
N ASP A 191 -11.02 21.25 17.83
CA ASP A 191 -10.09 22.33 17.52
C ASP A 191 -8.83 22.24 18.41
N TYR A 192 -7.84 21.45 18.00
CA TYR A 192 -6.56 21.30 18.69
C TYR A 192 -5.37 21.75 17.84
N VAL A 193 -4.36 22.31 18.50
CA VAL A 193 -3.09 22.59 17.85
C VAL A 193 -2.29 21.31 17.75
N ILE A 194 -2.07 20.83 16.52
CA ILE A 194 -1.33 19.61 16.22
C ILE A 194 0.15 19.80 16.57
N CYS A 195 0.65 19.00 17.53
CA CYS A 195 2.04 19.01 17.98
C CYS A 195 2.92 17.93 17.34
N ASN A 196 2.44 17.30 16.26
CA ASN A 196 3.16 16.26 15.53
C ASN A 196 3.72 16.80 14.20
N TYR A 197 4.90 16.33 13.80
CA TYR A 197 5.50 16.66 12.52
C TYR A 197 4.89 15.87 11.35
N SER A 198 4.26 14.73 11.64
CA SER A 198 3.70 13.84 10.63
C SER A 198 2.22 14.16 10.38
N THR A 199 1.88 14.32 9.10
CA THR A 199 0.49 14.46 8.61
C THR A 199 -0.13 13.12 8.23
N ILE A 200 0.57 12.00 8.45
CA ILE A 200 0.10 10.65 8.11
C ILE A 200 -0.83 10.14 9.22
N SER A 201 -1.87 9.39 8.84
CA SER A 201 -2.85 8.77 9.74
C SER A 201 -2.25 7.85 10.82
N THR A 202 -1.00 7.39 10.62
CA THR A 202 -0.21 6.54 11.51
C THR A 202 1.16 7.20 11.76
N PRO A 203 1.22 8.18 12.67
CA PRO A 203 2.44 8.94 12.89
C PRO A 203 3.53 8.08 13.56
N THR A 204 4.76 8.20 13.07
CA THR A 204 5.93 7.61 13.73
C THR A 204 6.40 8.57 14.83
N ILE A 205 6.52 8.06 16.06
CA ILE A 205 7.11 8.81 17.18
C ILE A 205 8.56 8.37 17.32
N ASP A 206 9.47 9.23 16.88
CA ASP A 206 10.92 9.00 16.93
C ASP A 206 11.68 10.31 17.25
N GLU A 207 13.01 10.27 17.19
CA GLU A 207 13.87 11.41 17.52
C GLU A 207 13.56 12.68 16.72
N ARG A 208 12.96 12.55 15.53
CA ARG A 208 12.56 13.68 14.69
C ARG A 208 11.48 14.52 15.34
N LEU A 209 10.65 13.94 16.21
CA LEU A 209 9.65 14.68 16.97
C LEU A 209 10.30 15.69 17.93
N PHE A 210 11.38 15.29 18.61
CA PHE A 210 12.12 16.20 19.49
C PHE A 210 12.87 17.28 18.69
N GLN A 211 13.42 16.93 17.53
CA GLN A 211 14.01 17.92 16.62
C GLN A 211 12.97 18.92 16.12
N TYR A 212 11.76 18.46 15.78
CA TYR A 212 10.65 19.30 15.39
C TYR A 212 10.28 20.31 16.49
N TRP A 213 10.15 19.86 17.73
CA TRP A 213 9.90 20.76 18.87
C TRP A 213 11.05 21.72 19.18
N THR A 214 12.28 21.34 18.86
CA THR A 214 13.44 22.23 18.98
C THR A 214 13.38 23.37 17.95
N LEU A 215 12.96 23.05 16.72
CA LEU A 215 12.80 24.04 15.63
C LEU A 215 11.53 24.88 15.77
N TYR A 216 10.47 24.31 16.32
CA TYR A 216 9.17 24.94 16.54
C TYR A 216 8.75 24.82 18.02
N PRO A 217 9.31 25.66 18.91
CA PRO A 217 9.03 25.58 20.35
C PRO A 217 7.55 25.85 20.69
N ASP A 218 6.85 26.60 19.84
CA ASP A 218 5.41 26.83 19.93
C ASP A 218 4.58 25.56 19.72
N LYS A 219 5.18 24.49 19.17
CA LYS A 219 4.53 23.20 18.91
C LYS A 219 4.83 22.14 19.98
N VAL A 220 5.47 22.50 21.09
CA VAL A 220 5.63 21.60 22.25
C VAL A 220 4.25 21.33 22.88
N PRO A 221 3.85 20.06 23.05
CA PRO A 221 2.53 19.70 23.56
C PRO A 221 2.37 20.07 25.04
N GLU A 222 1.17 20.52 25.39
CA GLU A 222 0.69 20.67 26.77
C GLU A 222 0.07 19.36 27.27
N TYR A 223 -0.57 18.62 26.35
CA TYR A 223 -1.25 17.36 26.64
C TYR A 223 -0.75 16.26 25.71
N ILE A 224 -0.61 15.05 26.25
CA ILE A 224 -0.30 13.84 25.49
C ILE A 224 -1.42 12.84 25.72
N VAL A 225 -2.01 12.33 24.63
CA VAL A 225 -3.18 11.44 24.61
C VAL A 225 -2.86 10.13 23.91
#